data_AF-A0A8T7GKN3-F1
#
_entry.id   AF-A0A8T7GKN3-F1
#
_cell.length_a   1.000
_cell.length_b   1.000
_cell.length_c   1.000
_cell.angle_alpha   90.00
_cell.angle_beta   90.00
_cell.angle_gamma   90.00
#
_symmetry.space_group_name_H-M   'P 1'
#
loop_
_entity.id
_entity.type
_entity.pdbx_description
1 polymer ?
#
loop_
_entity_poly.entity_id
_entity_poly.type
_entity_poly.pdbx_seq_one_letter_code
_entity_poly.pdbx_strand_id
1 'polypeptide(L)' 'PLKANIGNQNYEIPDGVDLEKYNTALVWCKQFSVLFGSADLA' A
#
# COMPACT_ATOMS: atom_id res chain seq x y z
N PRO A 1 0.25 5.35 -11.35
CA PRO A 1 -1.23 5.19 -11.37
C PRO A 1 -1.64 3.96 -10.56
N LEU A 2 -2.81 4.00 -9.88
CA LEU A 2 -3.37 2.83 -9.20
C LEU A 2 -3.63 1.73 -10.22
N LYS A 3 -3.18 0.50 -9.92
CA LYS A 3 -3.23 -0.62 -10.87
C LYS A 3 -4.66 -1.14 -11.11
N ALA A 4 -5.55 -1.06 -10.13
CA ALA A 4 -6.96 -1.46 -10.28
C ALA A 4 -7.86 -0.73 -9.27
N ASN A 5 -9.09 -0.41 -9.68
CA ASN A 5 -10.16 0.06 -8.80
C ASN A 5 -11.25 -1.01 -8.55
N ILE A 6 -11.16 -2.16 -9.23
CA ILE A 6 -12.04 -3.32 -9.08
C ILE A 6 -11.17 -4.57 -9.05
N GLY A 7 -11.31 -5.39 -8.02
CA GLY A 7 -10.50 -6.61 -7.82
C GLY A 7 -9.17 -6.35 -7.09
N ASN A 8 -8.25 -7.32 -7.16
CA ASN A 8 -7.01 -7.31 -6.39
C ASN A 8 -6.02 -6.27 -6.91
N GLN A 9 -5.37 -5.55 -5.99
CA GLN A 9 -4.28 -4.63 -6.28
C GLN A 9 -2.95 -5.19 -5.77
N ASN A 10 -2.04 -5.51 -6.69
CA ASN A 10 -0.75 -6.11 -6.34
C ASN A 10 0.40 -5.14 -6.63
N TYR A 11 1.10 -4.73 -5.56
CA TYR A 11 2.28 -3.89 -5.62
C TYR A 11 3.47 -4.64 -5.02
N GLU A 12 4.61 -4.51 -5.67
CA GLU A 12 5.86 -5.07 -5.17
C GLU A 12 6.38 -4.19 -4.04
N ILE A 13 6.83 -4.82 -2.96
CA ILE A 13 7.48 -4.11 -1.86
C ILE A 13 8.91 -3.80 -2.32
N PRO A 14 9.36 -2.54 -2.27
CA PRO A 14 10.72 -2.19 -2.64
C PRO A 14 11.76 -2.96 -1.83
N ASP A 15 12.87 -3.30 -2.47
CA ASP A 15 14.01 -3.90 -1.79
C ASP A 15 14.52 -3.02 -0.64
N GLY A 16 14.92 -3.67 0.46
CA GLY A 16 15.45 -2.98 1.64
C GLY A 16 14.39 -2.38 2.56
N VAL A 17 13.10 -2.56 2.30
CA VAL A 17 12.05 -2.29 3.30
C VAL A 17 12.19 -3.31 4.43
N ASP A 18 12.42 -2.79 5.63
CA ASP A 18 12.49 -3.58 6.86
C ASP A 18 11.08 -3.92 7.35
N LEU A 19 10.67 -5.19 7.16
CA LEU A 19 9.37 -5.70 7.57
C LEU A 19 9.28 -6.04 9.07
N GLU A 20 10.40 -6.08 9.79
CA GLU A 20 10.35 -6.16 11.26
C GLU A 20 9.98 -4.80 11.86
N LYS A 21 10.30 -3.71 11.15
CA LYS A 21 9.98 -2.34 11.55
C LYS A 21 8.59 -1.88 11.10
N TYR A 22 8.13 -2.32 9.93
CA TYR A 22 6.86 -1.89 9.35
C TYR A 22 5.94 -3.08 9.10
N ASN A 23 4.71 -2.99 9.61
CA ASN A 23 3.72 -4.08 9.59
C ASN A 23 2.46 -3.76 8.77
N THR A 24 2.39 -2.61 8.11
CA THR A 24 1.21 -2.21 7.33
C THR A 24 1.61 -1.39 6.10
N ALA A 25 1.05 -1.75 4.95
CA ALA A 25 1.09 -0.97 3.72
C ALA A 25 -0.17 -0.11 3.61
N LEU A 26 -0.01 1.16 3.23
CA LEU A 26 -1.10 2.11 3.05
C LEU A 26 -1.12 2.64 1.62
N VAL A 27 -2.31 2.66 1.03
CA VAL A 27 -2.58 3.34 -0.24
C VAL A 27 -3.19 4.70 0.08
N TRP A 28 -2.43 5.77 -0.18
CA TRP A 28 -2.85 7.13 0.14
C TRP A 28 -3.28 7.91 -1.10
N CYS A 29 -4.45 8.56 -1.03
CA CYS A 29 -4.86 9.50 -2.06
C CYS A 29 -4.28 10.89 -1.78
N LYS A 30 -3.21 11.26 -2.48
CA LYS A 30 -2.53 12.54 -2.30
C LYS A 30 -3.43 13.76 -2.55
N GLN A 31 -4.35 13.69 -3.52
CA GLN A 31 -5.18 14.85 -3.91
C GLN A 31 -6.20 15.23 -2.84
N PHE A 32 -6.80 14.24 -2.18
CA PHE A 32 -7.85 14.46 -1.18
C PHE A 32 -7.33 14.31 0.25
N SER A 33 -6.05 13.95 0.43
CA SER A 33 -5.44 13.69 1.73
C SER A 33 -6.24 12.68 2.57
N VAL A 34 -6.61 11.56 1.95
CA VAL A 34 -7.38 10.49 2.59
C VAL A 34 -6.73 9.12 2.40
N LEU A 35 -6.94 8.23 3.38
CA LEU A 35 -6.56 6.83 3.29
C LEU A 35 -7.52 6.13 2.32
N PHE A 36 -6.96 5.53 1.28
CA PHE A 36 -7.72 4.87 0.24
C PHE A 36 -7.79 3.35 0.46
N GLY A 37 -6.79 2.76 1.10
CA GLY A 37 -6.77 1.35 1.47
C GLY A 37 -5.55 0.98 2.31
N SER A 38 -5.60 -0.18 2.95
CA SER A 38 -4.50 -0.72 3.75
C SER A 38 -4.39 -2.24 3.59
N ALA A 39 -3.20 -2.78 3.86
CA ALA A 39 -2.95 -4.21 3.96
C ALA A 39 -1.88 -4.46 5.03
N ASP A 40 -2.01 -5.56 5.75
CA ASP A 40 -1.00 -5.97 6.73
C ASP A 40 0.23 -6.55 6.03
N LEU A 41 1.41 -6.28 6.58
CA LEU A 41 2.71 -6.77 6.14
C LEU A 41 3.28 -7.72 7.20
N ALA A 42 2.67 -8.91 7.33
CA ALA A 42 3.17 -10.15 7.94
C ALA A 42 2.00 -11.11 8.13
#